data_AF-A0A180F0G5-F1
#
_entry.id   AF-A0A180F0G5-F1
#
_cell.length_a   1.000
_cell.length_b   1.000
_cell.length_c   1.000
_cell.angle_alpha   90.00
_cell.angle_beta   90.00
_cell.angle_gamma   90.00
#
_symmetry.space_group_name_H-M   'P 1'
#
loop_
_entity.id
_entity.type
_entity.pdbx_description
1 polymer ?
#
loop_
_entity_poly.entity_id
_entity_poly.type
_entity_poly.pdbx_seq_one_letter_code
_entity_poly.pdbx_strand_id
1 'polypeptide(L)'
;MAPSTKISKSAVMTRAWKIYRSKWQYSKSFAQCLRRAWEIEKADAEYTLNNYYWAHPEERPETLGDIIRRKNRERGVPEPVFVSTPGGKWMFITPALQ
;
A
#
# COMPACT_ATOMS: atom_id res chain seq x y z
N MET A 1 -16.40 6.87 8.97
CA MET A 1 -16.44 5.41 8.73
C MET A 1 -15.69 5.13 7.43
N ALA A 2 -14.54 4.44 7.54
CA ALA A 2 -13.61 4.24 6.42
C ALA A 2 -14.26 3.56 5.20
N PRO A 3 -13.83 3.91 3.97
CA PRO A 3 -14.33 3.28 2.76
C PRO A 3 -14.00 1.78 2.75
N SER A 4 -14.95 0.96 2.29
CA SER A 4 -14.75 -0.49 2.21
C SER A 4 -13.67 -0.83 1.18
N THR A 5 -12.69 -1.64 1.60
CA THR A 5 -11.66 -2.19 0.71
C THR A 5 -12.14 -3.42 -0.08
N LYS A 6 -13.40 -3.83 0.10
CA LYS A 6 -13.96 -4.98 -0.61
C LYS A 6 -14.18 -4.61 -2.08
N ILE A 7 -13.31 -5.12 -2.93
CA ILE A 7 -13.43 -4.98 -4.38
C ILE A 7 -14.62 -5.81 -4.86
N SER A 8 -15.57 -5.16 -5.54
CA SER A 8 -16.74 -5.84 -6.09
C SER A 8 -16.36 -6.64 -7.34
N LYS A 9 -16.72 -7.94 -7.36
CA LYS A 9 -16.56 -8.80 -8.53
C LYS A 9 -17.28 -8.23 -9.76
N SER A 10 -18.46 -7.62 -9.59
CA SER A 10 -19.21 -7.03 -10.70
C SER A 10 -18.53 -5.79 -11.30
N ALA A 11 -17.87 -4.99 -10.46
CA ALA A 11 -17.09 -3.83 -10.89
C ALA A 11 -15.89 -4.27 -11.74
N VAL A 12 -15.14 -5.27 -11.25
CA VAL A 12 -14.02 -5.88 -11.98
C VAL A 12 -14.47 -6.43 -13.34
N MET A 13 -15.59 -7.16 -13.38
CA MET A 13 -16.13 -7.72 -14.64
C MET A 13 -16.55 -6.61 -15.62
N THR A 14 -17.21 -5.57 -15.12
CA THR A 14 -17.65 -4.42 -15.94
C THR A 14 -16.46 -3.68 -16.52
N ARG A 15 -15.41 -3.46 -15.72
CA ARG A 15 -14.18 -2.80 -16.16
C ARG A 15 -13.40 -3.67 -17.16
N ALA A 16 -13.31 -4.98 -16.91
CA ALA A 16 -12.69 -5.93 -17.84
C ALA A 16 -13.40 -5.93 -19.19
N TRP A 17 -14.74 -5.89 -19.21
CA TRP A 17 -15.53 -5.81 -20.42
C TRP A 17 -15.27 -4.50 -21.20
N LYS A 18 -15.21 -3.36 -20.49
CA LYS A 18 -14.86 -2.07 -21.10
C LYS A 18 -13.47 -2.08 -21.75
N ILE A 19 -12.47 -2.66 -21.07
CA ILE A 19 -11.10 -2.81 -21.60
C ILE A 19 -11.11 -3.71 -22.84
N TYR A 20 -11.77 -4.87 -22.74
CA TYR A 20 -11.84 -5.83 -23.83
C TYR A 20 -12.49 -5.27 -25.10
N ARG A 21 -13.55 -4.46 -24.92
CA ARG A 21 -14.27 -3.79 -26.03
C ARG A 21 -13.55 -2.56 -26.58
N SER A 22 -12.53 -2.05 -25.88
CA SER A 22 -11.80 -0.87 -26.34
C SER A 22 -10.88 -1.23 -27.52
N LYS A 23 -10.83 -0.36 -28.53
CA LYS A 23 -10.05 -0.56 -29.78
C LYS A 23 -8.51 -0.50 -29.60
N TRP A 24 -8.00 -0.45 -28.36
CA TRP A 24 -6.58 -0.25 -28.07
C TRP A 24 -5.85 -1.54 -27.66
N GLN A 25 -4.53 -1.54 -27.89
CA GLN A 25 -3.52 -2.63 -27.93
C GLN A 25 -3.48 -3.68 -26.78
N TYR A 26 -4.38 -3.62 -25.79
CA TYR A 26 -4.37 -4.48 -24.60
C TYR A 26 -5.24 -5.74 -24.73
N SER A 27 -6.00 -5.87 -25.81
CA SER A 27 -7.08 -6.85 -25.99
C SER A 27 -6.65 -8.12 -26.76
N LYS A 28 -5.55 -8.77 -26.35
CA LYS A 28 -5.20 -10.10 -26.90
C LYS A 28 -6.05 -11.24 -26.31
N SER A 29 -6.60 -11.07 -25.09
CA SER A 29 -7.57 -12.01 -24.48
C SER A 29 -8.40 -11.36 -23.37
N PHE A 30 -9.61 -11.88 -23.14
CA PHE A 30 -10.46 -11.44 -22.02
C PHE A 30 -9.82 -11.71 -20.65
N ALA A 31 -9.07 -12.80 -20.50
CA ALA A 31 -8.34 -13.13 -19.28
C ALA A 31 -7.27 -12.10 -18.91
N GLN A 32 -6.61 -11.50 -19.91
CA GLN A 32 -5.65 -10.41 -19.69
C GLN A 32 -6.38 -9.13 -19.25
N CYS A 33 -7.54 -8.86 -19.83
CA CYS A 33 -8.39 -7.72 -19.45
C CYS A 33 -8.90 -7.86 -18.00
N LEU A 34 -9.24 -9.08 -17.56
CA LEU A 34 -9.63 -9.36 -16.17
C LEU A 34 -8.52 -9.07 -15.17
N ARG A 35 -7.30 -9.57 -15.44
CA ARG A 35 -6.13 -9.29 -14.59
C ARG A 35 -5.88 -7.79 -14.50
N ARG A 36 -5.97 -7.08 -15.63
CA ARG A 36 -5.77 -5.63 -15.64
C ARG A 36 -6.87 -4.89 -14.87
N ALA A 37 -8.13 -5.27 -15.05
CA ALA A 37 -9.25 -4.69 -14.33
C ALA A 37 -9.11 -4.88 -12.81
N TRP A 38 -8.64 -6.06 -12.38
CA TRP A 38 -8.37 -6.35 -10.97
C TRP A 38 -7.32 -5.39 -10.38
N GLU A 39 -6.18 -5.23 -11.06
CA GLU A 39 -5.13 -4.31 -10.59
C GLU A 39 -5.62 -2.86 -10.50
N ILE A 40 -6.46 -2.42 -11.44
CA ILE A 40 -7.01 -1.06 -11.41
C ILE A 40 -7.99 -0.89 -10.24
N GLU A 41 -8.95 -1.79 -10.06
CA GLU A 41 -9.91 -1.70 -8.94
C GLU A 41 -9.19 -1.76 -7.58
N LYS A 42 -8.12 -2.54 -7.48
CA LYS A 42 -7.25 -2.57 -6.30
C LYS A 42 -6.57 -1.23 -6.07
N ALA A 43 -5.96 -0.65 -7.09
CA ALA A 43 -5.31 0.66 -7.00
C ALA A 43 -6.31 1.78 -6.66
N ASP A 44 -7.51 1.77 -7.25
CA ASP A 44 -8.56 2.73 -6.94
C ASP A 44 -9.03 2.61 -5.48
N ALA A 45 -9.19 1.38 -4.98
CA ALA A 45 -9.56 1.13 -3.58
C ALA A 45 -8.47 1.61 -2.62
N GLU A 46 -7.19 1.32 -2.91
CA GLU A 46 -6.05 1.80 -2.12
C GLU A 46 -5.94 3.33 -2.15
N TYR A 47 -6.13 3.94 -3.32
CA TYR A 47 -6.12 5.40 -3.47
C TYR A 47 -7.23 6.06 -2.66
N THR A 48 -8.46 5.53 -2.74
CA THR A 48 -9.62 6.04 -2.00
C THR A 48 -9.41 5.91 -0.50
N LEU A 49 -8.88 4.77 -0.04
CA LEU A 49 -8.58 4.52 1.36
C LEU A 49 -7.48 5.46 1.87
N ASN A 50 -6.41 5.65 1.09
CA ASN A 50 -5.34 6.58 1.46
C ASN A 50 -5.88 8.00 1.55
N ASN A 51 -6.64 8.48 0.57
CA ASN A 51 -7.25 9.81 0.62
C ASN A 51 -8.14 10.00 1.85
N TYR A 52 -8.89 8.96 2.24
CA TYR A 52 -9.67 8.98 3.48
C TYR A 52 -8.76 9.20 4.71
N TYR A 53 -7.68 8.44 4.84
CA TYR A 53 -6.76 8.59 5.98
C TYR A 53 -5.91 9.87 5.93
N TRP A 54 -5.74 10.46 4.76
CA TRP A 54 -5.17 11.81 4.65
C TRP A 54 -6.09 12.87 5.26
N ALA A 55 -7.41 12.72 5.11
CA ALA A 55 -8.41 13.61 5.71
C ALA A 55 -8.71 13.28 7.20
N HIS A 56 -8.58 12.00 7.57
CA HIS A 56 -8.87 11.45 8.90
C HIS A 56 -7.67 10.68 9.46
N PRO A 57 -6.57 11.37 9.81
CA PRO A 57 -5.35 10.70 10.29
C PRO A 57 -5.56 9.92 11.58
N GLU A 58 -6.49 10.34 12.44
CA GLU A 58 -6.86 9.69 13.70
C GLU A 58 -7.53 8.32 13.51
N GLU A 59 -8.19 8.09 12.38
CA GLU A 59 -8.82 6.81 12.05
C GLU A 59 -7.86 5.84 11.33
N ARG A 60 -6.63 6.27 11.04
CA ARG A 60 -5.66 5.45 10.32
C ARG A 60 -5.22 4.27 11.19
N PRO A 61 -5.36 3.02 10.71
CA PRO A 61 -4.89 1.87 11.45
C PRO A 61 -3.36 1.89 11.60
N GLU A 62 -2.88 1.50 12.79
CA GLU A 62 -1.44 1.26 13.00
C GLU A 62 -0.96 0.18 12.02
N THR A 63 0.10 0.48 11.28
CA THR A 63 0.76 -0.55 10.47
C THR A 63 1.53 -1.50 11.37
N LEU A 64 1.86 -2.70 10.87
CA LEU A 64 2.73 -3.62 11.61
C LEU A 64 4.06 -2.96 12.00
N GLY A 65 4.60 -2.08 11.15
CA GLY A 65 5.81 -1.29 11.45
C GLY A 65 5.61 -0.27 12.56
N ASP A 66 4.43 0.34 12.66
CA ASP A 66 4.08 1.25 13.76
C ASP A 66 3.95 0.49 15.08
N ILE A 67 3.30 -0.67 15.06
CA ILE A 67 3.19 -1.56 16.22
C ILE A 67 4.56 -2.01 16.70
N ILE A 68 5.44 -2.44 15.78
CA ILE A 68 6.81 -2.85 16.12
C ILE A 68 7.59 -1.68 16.72
N ARG A 69 7.53 -0.49 16.12
CA ARG A 69 8.19 0.72 16.65
C ARG A 69 7.69 1.08 18.04
N ARG A 70 6.37 1.06 18.26
CA ARG A 70 5.76 1.31 19.57
C ARG A 70 6.22 0.30 20.60
N LYS A 71 6.15 -1.01 20.31
CA LYS A 71 6.63 -2.07 21.21
C LYS A 71 8.13 -1.97 21.50
N ASN A 72 8.93 -1.62 20.51
CA ASN A 72 10.36 -1.42 20.70
C ASN A 72 10.63 -0.25 21.66
N ARG A 73 9.90 0.86 21.50
CA ARG A 73 9.97 2.01 22.43
C ARG A 73 9.55 1.63 23.84
N GLU A 74 8.46 0.87 24.01
CA GLU A 74 7.99 0.34 25.31
C GLU A 74 9.05 -0.58 25.96
N ARG A 75 9.79 -1.34 25.14
CA ARG A 75 10.88 -2.22 25.59
C ARG A 75 12.23 -1.50 25.76
N GLY A 76 12.29 -0.19 25.56
CA GLY A 76 13.53 0.60 25.60
C GLY A 76 14.51 0.29 24.46
N VAL A 77 14.10 -0.45 23.42
CA VAL A 77 14.95 -0.72 22.27
C VAL A 77 15.12 0.58 21.48
N PRO A 78 16.36 1.08 21.34
CA PRO A 78 16.59 2.35 20.67
C PRO A 78 16.26 2.26 19.18
N GLU A 79 15.66 3.33 18.65
CA GLU A 79 15.30 3.37 17.23
C GLU A 79 16.57 3.28 16.37
N PRO A 80 16.55 2.48 15.29
CA PRO A 80 17.70 2.37 14.39
C PRO A 80 17.94 3.74 13.73
N VAL A 81 19.17 4.24 13.87
CA VAL A 81 19.58 5.49 13.24
C VAL A 81 20.26 5.17 11.92
N PHE A 82 19.80 5.82 10.85
CA PHE A 82 20.49 5.77 9.56
C PHE A 82 21.66 6.73 9.59
N VAL A 83 22.88 6.19 9.45
CA VAL A 83 24.08 7.00 9.30
C VAL A 83 24.71 6.74 7.93
N SER A 84 25.13 7.81 7.27
CA SER A 84 25.99 7.72 6.09
C SER A 84 27.42 7.49 6.56
N THR A 85 28.02 6.38 6.14
CA THR A 85 29.45 6.18 6.37
C THR A 85 30.29 7.10 5.47
N PRO A 86 31.56 7.40 5.83
CA PRO A 86 32.47 8.20 5.01
C PRO A 86 32.75 7.68 3.58
N GLY A 87 32.17 6.55 3.18
CA GLY A 87 32.19 6.03 1.81
C GLY A 87 30.82 5.98 1.13
N GLY A 88 29.81 6.67 1.65
CA GLY A 88 28.46 6.75 1.06
C GLY A 88 27.59 5.50 1.25
N LYS A 89 28.03 4.50 2.03
CA LYS A 89 27.19 3.35 2.39
C LYS A 89 26.29 3.69 3.57
N TRP A 90 25.00 3.40 3.43
CA TRP A 90 24.03 3.49 4.52
C TRP A 90 24.17 2.28 5.43
N MET A 91 24.33 2.52 6.73
CA MET A 91 24.34 1.47 7.75
C MET A 91 23.21 1.69 8.76
N PHE A 92 22.66 0.58 9.25
CA PHE A 92 21.75 0.55 10.39
C PHE A 92 22.57 0.45 11.66
N ILE A 93 22.50 1.45 12.52
CA ILE A 93 23.09 1.37 13.86
C ILE A 93 21.92 1.36 14.86
N THR A 94 21.80 0.29 15.63
CA THR A 94 21.10 0.32 16.91
C THR A 94 22.05 0.89 17.94
N PRO A 95 21.78 2.07 18.52
CA PRO A 95 22.53 2.57 19.67
C PRO A 95 22.55 1.49 20.77
N ALA A 96 23.63 1.34 21.51
CA ALA A 96 23.60 0.50 22.70
C ALA A 96 22.66 1.15 23.73
N LEU A 97 21.88 0.33 24.46
CA LEU A 97 21.21 0.76 25.68
C LEU A 97 22.28 1.31 26.63
N GLN A 98 22.22 2.62 26.95
CA GLN A 98 23.04 3.24 27.99
C GLN A 98 22.50 2.88 29.38
#